data_AF-A0A7V1F618-F1
#
_entry.id   AF-A0A7V1F618-F1
#
_cell.length_a   1.000
_cell.length_b   1.000
_cell.length_c   1.000
_cell.angle_alpha   90.00
_cell.angle_beta   90.00
_cell.angle_gamma   90.00
#
_symmetry.space_group_name_H-M   'P 1'
#
loop_
_entity.id
_entity.type
_entity.pdbx_description
1 polymer ?
#
loop_
_entity_poly.entity_id
_entity_poly.type
_entity_poly.pdbx_seq_one_letter_code
_entity_poly.pdbx_strand_id
1 'polypeptide(L)'
;MDEWWEPTVLALKGKIDAVDLHEWGDAPDWKMTHVEEARAFLDANGMSDVEIWTGENATHTGQPDTPALRLYQTLAEQARFLVKRICWSRANGLSRFFWSLMMDRYEFMGEPGSFFNSIGMIGDGEQNSEPVPEDATDGDGFNARRNIYWAYKLLAEKTDSTVAVQIGEMSLTDENANRWGYEYRLKTDRRHVFVLWTEDGIQDLTFGVNAGSVHVIDMIDVNESGIFANEYDVNAVGGAITVSVGENPLMVIEN
;
A
#
# COMPACT_ATOMS: atom_id res chain seq x y z
N MET A 1 -3.17 4.34 -20.29
CA MET A 1 -2.97 5.81 -20.24
C MET A 1 -3.88 6.55 -21.22
N ASP A 2 -4.13 7.86 -21.01
CA ASP A 2 -4.95 8.65 -21.94
C ASP A 2 -4.23 8.99 -23.26
N GLU A 3 -4.98 9.36 -24.29
CA GLU A 3 -4.46 9.62 -25.65
C GLU A 3 -3.52 10.85 -25.74
N TRP A 4 -3.54 11.73 -24.73
CA TRP A 4 -2.75 12.97 -24.69
C TRP A 4 -1.48 12.84 -23.87
N TRP A 5 -1.38 11.81 -23.01
CA TRP A 5 -0.28 11.62 -22.09
C TRP A 5 1.06 11.48 -22.84
N GLU A 6 1.16 10.52 -23.75
CA GLU A 6 2.42 10.26 -24.47
C GLU A 6 2.88 11.46 -25.34
N PRO A 7 2.00 12.08 -26.18
CA PRO A 7 2.38 13.28 -26.93
C PRO A 7 2.83 14.43 -26.03
N THR A 8 2.18 14.62 -24.88
CA THR A 8 2.50 15.70 -23.94
C THR A 8 3.86 15.48 -23.29
N VAL A 9 4.14 14.26 -22.82
CA VAL A 9 5.43 13.90 -22.22
C VAL A 9 6.56 14.08 -23.24
N LEU A 10 6.37 13.65 -24.50
CA LEU A 10 7.37 13.83 -25.55
C LEU A 10 7.63 15.30 -25.91
N ALA A 11 6.58 16.12 -25.96
CA ALA A 11 6.71 17.56 -26.21
C ALA A 11 7.50 18.29 -25.10
N LEU A 12 7.53 17.70 -23.90
CA LEU A 12 8.22 18.21 -22.72
C LEU A 12 9.56 17.51 -22.45
N LYS A 13 10.03 16.62 -23.32
CA LYS A 13 11.30 15.91 -23.16
C LYS A 13 12.46 16.87 -22.87
N GLY A 14 13.18 16.60 -21.78
CA GLY A 14 14.29 17.43 -21.28
C GLY A 14 13.85 18.70 -20.52
N LYS A 15 12.56 18.84 -20.18
CA LYS A 15 12.00 19.97 -19.44
C LYS A 15 11.15 19.57 -18.22
N ILE A 16 10.98 18.28 -17.98
CA ILE A 16 10.21 17.75 -16.85
C ILE A 16 11.12 16.87 -16.02
N ASP A 17 10.94 16.96 -14.70
CA ASP A 17 11.63 16.10 -13.72
C ASP A 17 10.73 14.96 -13.24
N ALA A 18 9.42 15.10 -13.41
CA ALA A 18 8.44 14.11 -12.99
C ALA A 18 7.22 14.09 -13.91
N VAL A 19 6.58 12.92 -13.98
CA VAL A 19 5.20 12.75 -14.46
C VAL A 19 4.32 12.34 -13.29
N ASP A 20 3.05 12.72 -13.37
CA ASP A 20 2.07 12.43 -12.34
C ASP A 20 0.98 11.51 -12.88
N LEU A 21 0.59 10.51 -12.09
CA LEU A 21 -0.43 9.53 -12.40
C LEU A 21 -1.47 9.50 -11.27
N HIS A 22 -2.74 9.66 -11.64
CA HIS A 22 -3.85 9.56 -10.68
C HIS A 22 -4.59 8.25 -10.92
N GLU A 23 -4.74 7.44 -9.87
CA GLU A 23 -5.50 6.20 -9.98
C GLU A 23 -6.23 5.88 -8.68
N TRP A 24 -7.54 5.75 -8.78
CA TRP A 24 -8.40 5.24 -7.72
C TRP A 24 -8.94 3.89 -8.13
N GLY A 25 -9.05 2.96 -7.18
CA GLY A 25 -9.46 1.59 -7.48
C GLY A 25 -10.23 0.96 -6.34
N ASP A 26 -10.78 -0.22 -6.60
CA ASP A 26 -11.30 -1.10 -5.58
C ASP A 26 -10.16 -1.95 -5.00
N ALA A 27 -10.38 -2.65 -3.88
CA ALA A 27 -9.37 -3.40 -3.15
C ALA A 27 -8.61 -4.44 -4.02
N PRO A 28 -9.24 -5.11 -5.00
CA PRO A 28 -8.51 -5.98 -5.93
C PRO A 28 -7.55 -5.24 -6.88
N ASP A 29 -7.77 -3.95 -7.12
CA ASP A 29 -7.03 -3.12 -8.08
C ASP A 29 -5.73 -2.53 -7.47
N TRP A 30 -5.10 -3.27 -6.56
CA TRP A 30 -3.90 -2.78 -5.85
C TRP A 30 -2.67 -2.66 -6.77
N LYS A 31 -2.65 -3.36 -7.92
CA LYS A 31 -1.61 -3.20 -8.94
C LYS A 31 -1.91 -1.98 -9.82
N MET A 32 -1.04 -0.97 -9.75
CA MET A 32 -1.15 0.23 -10.58
C MET A 32 -0.40 0.05 -11.90
N THR A 33 -0.91 -0.77 -12.81
CA THR A 33 -0.19 -1.17 -14.05
C THR A 33 0.28 0.01 -14.91
N HIS A 34 -0.40 1.16 -14.84
CA HIS A 34 0.03 2.41 -15.48
C HIS A 34 1.43 2.89 -15.07
N VAL A 35 1.91 2.54 -13.87
CA VAL A 35 3.28 2.87 -13.44
C VAL A 35 4.30 2.14 -14.32
N GLU A 36 4.07 0.86 -14.59
CA GLU A 36 4.94 0.05 -15.46
C GLU A 36 4.88 0.57 -16.91
N GLU A 37 3.68 0.87 -17.43
CA GLU A 37 3.49 1.46 -18.76
C GLU A 37 4.25 2.79 -18.90
N ALA A 38 4.11 3.69 -17.91
CA ALA A 38 4.80 4.97 -17.90
C ALA A 38 6.32 4.81 -17.80
N ARG A 39 6.80 3.89 -16.95
CA ARG A 39 8.24 3.62 -16.80
C ARG A 39 8.84 3.10 -18.10
N ALA A 40 8.21 2.11 -18.72
CA ALA A 40 8.63 1.55 -20.00
C ALA A 40 8.65 2.61 -21.11
N PHE A 41 7.61 3.46 -21.17
CA PHE A 41 7.54 4.56 -22.14
C PHE A 41 8.66 5.57 -21.95
N LEU A 42 8.88 6.04 -20.73
CA LEU A 42 9.92 7.02 -20.42
C LEU A 42 11.32 6.45 -20.74
N ASP A 43 11.59 5.19 -20.39
CA ASP A 43 12.87 4.54 -20.67
C ASP A 43 13.12 4.38 -22.17
N ALA A 44 12.11 3.92 -22.93
CA ALA A 44 12.18 3.80 -24.38
C ALA A 44 12.47 5.15 -25.07
N ASN A 45 12.12 6.25 -24.42
CA ASN A 45 12.33 7.61 -24.92
C ASN A 45 13.53 8.31 -24.28
N GLY A 46 14.40 7.62 -23.54
CA GLY A 46 15.61 8.18 -22.94
C GLY A 46 15.34 9.19 -21.83
N MET A 47 14.28 8.96 -21.06
CA MET A 47 13.81 9.76 -19.92
C MET A 47 13.84 8.91 -18.63
N SER A 48 14.88 8.09 -18.47
CA SER A 48 15.05 7.17 -17.34
C SER A 48 15.23 7.87 -15.99
N ASP A 49 15.59 9.15 -16.01
CA ASP A 49 15.77 10.04 -14.86
C ASP A 49 14.48 10.77 -14.45
N VAL A 50 13.45 10.76 -15.29
CA VAL A 50 12.15 11.36 -14.95
C VAL A 50 11.44 10.49 -13.90
N GLU A 51 11.12 11.10 -12.77
CA GLU A 51 10.40 10.47 -11.67
C GLU A 51 8.94 10.19 -12.06
N ILE A 52 8.35 9.14 -11.48
CA ILE A 52 6.92 8.86 -11.58
C ILE A 52 6.31 9.10 -10.21
N TRP A 53 5.32 9.98 -10.13
CA TRP A 53 4.60 10.30 -8.90
C TRP A 53 3.15 9.84 -9.00
N THR A 54 2.51 9.67 -7.85
CA THR A 54 1.06 9.65 -7.76
C THR A 54 0.56 10.78 -6.87
N GLY A 55 0.04 11.85 -7.47
CA GLY A 55 -0.52 13.01 -6.78
C GLY A 55 -1.83 12.70 -6.08
N GLU A 56 -2.59 11.74 -6.62
CA GLU A 56 -3.83 11.24 -6.04
C GLU A 56 -3.93 9.73 -6.18
N ASN A 57 -4.11 9.03 -5.06
CA ASN A 57 -4.29 7.59 -4.99
C ASN A 57 -5.21 7.24 -3.83
N ALA A 58 -6.15 6.32 -4.07
CA ALA A 58 -7.11 5.93 -3.05
C ALA A 58 -7.76 4.59 -3.36
N THR A 59 -8.19 3.92 -2.31
CA THR A 59 -9.34 3.02 -2.31
C THR A 59 -10.25 3.39 -1.15
N HIS A 60 -11.46 2.88 -1.16
CA HIS A 60 -12.50 3.23 -0.20
C HIS A 60 -12.71 2.14 0.86
N THR A 61 -13.42 2.50 1.90
CA THR A 61 -14.08 1.57 2.83
C THR A 61 -15.59 1.77 2.73
N GLY A 62 -16.36 0.82 3.21
CA GLY A 62 -17.81 0.84 3.05
C GLY A 62 -18.25 0.62 1.61
N GLN A 63 -19.39 1.20 1.26
CA GLN A 63 -20.01 1.06 -0.07
C GLN A 63 -20.46 2.41 -0.64
N PRO A 64 -19.53 3.29 -1.06
CA PRO A 64 -19.90 4.55 -1.70
C PRO A 64 -20.70 4.30 -2.98
N ASP A 65 -21.67 5.18 -3.25
CA ASP A 65 -22.59 5.05 -4.39
C ASP A 65 -22.36 6.10 -5.50
N THR A 66 -21.45 7.05 -5.25
CA THR A 66 -21.17 8.19 -6.14
C THR A 66 -19.66 8.29 -6.41
N PRO A 67 -19.21 8.46 -7.69
CA PRO A 67 -20.00 8.70 -8.90
C PRO A 67 -20.69 7.45 -9.48
N ALA A 68 -20.41 6.27 -8.93
CA ALA A 68 -21.09 5.02 -9.27
C ALA A 68 -21.04 4.06 -8.06
N LEU A 69 -22.03 3.17 -7.97
CA LEU A 69 -22.09 2.15 -6.93
C LEU A 69 -20.87 1.24 -6.98
N ARG A 70 -20.12 1.23 -5.87
CA ARG A 70 -18.99 0.33 -5.66
C ARG A 70 -19.41 -0.90 -4.86
N LEU A 71 -18.55 -1.93 -4.89
CA LEU A 71 -18.71 -3.08 -4.02
C LEU A 71 -18.30 -2.71 -2.60
N TYR A 72 -18.92 -3.32 -1.60
CA TYR A 72 -18.54 -3.09 -0.21
C TYR A 72 -17.08 -3.49 0.04
N GLN A 73 -16.33 -2.66 0.78
CA GLN A 73 -14.97 -2.93 1.24
C GLN A 73 -14.83 -2.68 2.73
N THR A 74 -14.03 -3.49 3.39
CA THR A 74 -13.68 -3.36 4.81
C THR A 74 -12.50 -2.41 5.00
N LEU A 75 -12.35 -1.91 6.24
CA LEU A 75 -11.14 -1.18 6.67
C LEU A 75 -9.86 -2.00 6.47
N ALA A 76 -9.94 -3.32 6.63
CA ALA A 76 -8.82 -4.24 6.41
C ALA A 76 -8.44 -4.33 4.93
N GLU A 77 -9.41 -4.40 4.02
CA GLU A 77 -9.19 -4.39 2.57
C GLU A 77 -8.58 -3.07 2.10
N GLN A 78 -9.04 -1.93 2.62
CA GLN A 78 -8.44 -0.63 2.34
C GLN A 78 -6.97 -0.57 2.80
N ALA A 79 -6.66 -1.09 4.00
CA ALA A 79 -5.29 -1.16 4.50
C ALA A 79 -4.40 -2.09 3.66
N ARG A 80 -4.91 -3.28 3.28
CA ARG A 80 -4.22 -4.23 2.41
C ARG A 80 -3.88 -3.58 1.06
N PHE A 81 -4.87 -2.94 0.44
CA PHE A 81 -4.69 -2.23 -0.83
C PHE A 81 -3.53 -1.24 -0.75
N LEU A 82 -3.50 -0.38 0.27
CA LEU A 82 -2.45 0.63 0.38
C LEU A 82 -1.06 0.00 0.49
N VAL A 83 -0.88 -1.01 1.36
CA VAL A 83 0.44 -1.63 1.56
C VAL A 83 0.90 -2.32 0.28
N LYS A 84 0.02 -3.10 -0.35
CA LYS A 84 0.32 -3.82 -1.60
C LYS A 84 0.63 -2.85 -2.73
N ARG A 85 -0.18 -1.80 -2.89
CA ARG A 85 -0.01 -0.79 -3.94
C ARG A 85 1.28 -0.02 -3.81
N ILE A 86 1.66 0.40 -2.60
CA ILE A 86 2.93 1.12 -2.38
C ILE A 86 4.12 0.21 -2.72
N CYS A 87 4.15 -1.02 -2.20
CA CYS A 87 5.26 -1.94 -2.44
C CYS A 87 5.41 -2.28 -3.93
N TRP A 88 4.31 -2.67 -4.57
CA TRP A 88 4.31 -3.03 -5.99
C TRP A 88 4.67 -1.84 -6.87
N SER A 89 4.09 -0.66 -6.63
CA SER A 89 4.33 0.52 -7.48
C SER A 89 5.78 0.99 -7.36
N ARG A 90 6.37 0.98 -6.16
CA ARG A 90 7.79 1.32 -5.96
C ARG A 90 8.71 0.36 -6.71
N ALA A 91 8.44 -0.94 -6.65
CA ALA A 91 9.20 -1.93 -7.41
C ALA A 91 9.13 -1.72 -8.94
N ASN A 92 8.03 -1.12 -9.42
CA ASN A 92 7.79 -0.85 -10.84
C ASN A 92 8.14 0.59 -11.27
N GLY A 93 8.87 1.35 -10.44
CA GLY A 93 9.43 2.65 -10.82
C GLY A 93 8.74 3.88 -10.23
N LEU A 94 7.76 3.70 -9.35
CA LEU A 94 7.15 4.81 -8.63
C LEU A 94 8.15 5.44 -7.65
N SER A 95 8.35 6.75 -7.77
CA SER A 95 9.26 7.52 -6.92
C SER A 95 8.55 8.13 -5.71
N ARG A 96 7.32 8.63 -5.87
CA ARG A 96 6.55 9.26 -4.78
C ARG A 96 5.10 8.83 -4.82
N PHE A 97 4.55 8.52 -3.65
CA PHE A 97 3.17 8.08 -3.49
C PHE A 97 2.42 9.07 -2.59
N PHE A 98 1.36 9.69 -3.10
CA PHE A 98 0.47 10.54 -2.31
C PHE A 98 -0.92 9.92 -2.25
N TRP A 99 -1.34 9.59 -1.03
CA TRP A 99 -2.70 9.18 -0.76
C TRP A 99 -3.63 10.40 -0.77
N SER A 100 -4.79 10.31 -1.42
CA SER A 100 -5.61 11.48 -1.76
C SER A 100 -6.06 12.28 -0.53
N LEU A 101 -6.40 11.62 0.58
CA LEU A 101 -6.93 12.28 1.78
C LEU A 101 -6.45 11.65 3.08
N MET A 102 -5.95 12.47 4.00
CA MET A 102 -5.60 12.01 5.35
C MET A 102 -6.85 11.74 6.19
N MET A 103 -7.85 12.61 6.10
CA MET A 103 -9.12 12.53 6.82
C MET A 103 -10.26 12.41 5.82
N ASP A 104 -11.28 11.65 6.16
CA ASP A 104 -12.52 11.59 5.41
C ASP A 104 -13.18 12.97 5.22
N ARG A 105 -14.10 13.02 4.27
CA ARG A 105 -14.95 14.17 4.03
C ARG A 105 -16.37 13.83 4.45
N TYR A 106 -17.05 14.82 5.01
CA TYR A 106 -18.48 14.78 5.15
C TYR A 106 -19.14 15.43 3.93
N GLU A 107 -20.11 14.74 3.32
CA GLU A 107 -20.90 15.19 2.17
C GLU A 107 -20.05 15.92 1.11
N PHE A 108 -18.97 15.30 0.64
CA PHE A 108 -18.06 15.94 -0.31
C PHE A 108 -18.81 16.42 -1.55
N MET A 109 -18.74 17.72 -1.82
CA MET A 109 -19.48 18.41 -2.90
C MET A 109 -21.02 18.30 -2.78
N GLY A 110 -21.55 18.08 -1.58
CA GLY A 110 -22.99 17.92 -1.32
C GLY A 110 -23.50 16.51 -1.59
N GLU A 111 -22.60 15.52 -1.73
CA GLU A 111 -22.95 14.13 -2.05
C GLU A 111 -22.65 13.21 -0.85
N PRO A 112 -23.68 12.73 -0.11
CA PRO A 112 -23.49 11.87 1.07
C PRO A 112 -22.81 10.52 0.77
N GLY A 113 -23.07 9.93 -0.41
CA GLY A 113 -22.47 8.66 -0.84
C GLY A 113 -21.18 8.82 -1.67
N SER A 114 -20.54 9.99 -1.61
CA SER A 114 -19.31 10.28 -2.34
C SER A 114 -18.18 9.34 -1.94
N PHE A 115 -17.45 8.82 -2.93
CA PHE A 115 -16.19 8.11 -2.75
C PHE A 115 -15.20 8.84 -1.82
N PHE A 116 -15.14 10.17 -1.89
CA PHE A 116 -14.22 10.97 -1.07
C PHE A 116 -14.58 11.01 0.41
N ASN A 117 -15.78 10.54 0.77
CA ASN A 117 -16.23 10.43 2.15
C ASN A 117 -15.67 9.17 2.82
N SER A 118 -15.05 8.26 2.08
CA SER A 118 -14.69 6.92 2.58
C SER A 118 -13.25 6.51 2.26
N ILE A 119 -12.35 7.46 1.96
CA ILE A 119 -10.97 7.17 1.51
C ILE A 119 -9.91 7.65 2.50
N GLY A 120 -10.30 8.32 3.57
CA GLY A 120 -9.44 8.88 4.60
C GLY A 120 -8.79 7.80 5.45
N MET A 121 -7.57 8.07 5.91
CA MET A 121 -6.90 7.26 6.94
C MET A 121 -7.44 7.52 8.35
N ILE A 122 -8.11 8.65 8.53
CA ILE A 122 -8.72 9.12 9.77
C ILE A 122 -10.20 9.38 9.50
N GLY A 123 -11.07 8.83 10.34
CA GLY A 123 -12.52 9.01 10.23
C GLY A 123 -12.96 10.45 10.54
N ASP A 124 -14.04 10.88 9.88
CA ASP A 124 -14.74 12.14 10.12
C ASP A 124 -15.90 11.99 11.12
N GLY A 125 -16.14 10.79 11.65
CA GLY A 125 -17.18 10.49 12.63
C GLY A 125 -18.57 10.23 12.07
N GLU A 126 -18.73 10.32 10.75
CA GLU A 126 -20.03 10.15 10.07
C GLU A 126 -20.16 8.74 9.45
N GLN A 127 -19.16 7.88 9.67
CA GLN A 127 -19.14 6.45 9.32
C GLN A 127 -19.69 6.16 7.91
N ASN A 128 -19.16 6.91 6.94
CA ASN A 128 -19.70 7.02 5.57
C ASN A 128 -19.74 5.67 4.85
N SER A 129 -20.90 5.02 4.89
CA SER A 129 -21.20 3.72 4.28
C SER A 129 -20.46 2.53 4.91
N GLU A 130 -19.94 2.68 6.14
CA GLU A 130 -19.40 1.59 6.96
C GLU A 130 -20.53 0.92 7.78
N PRO A 131 -20.40 -0.37 8.19
CA PRO A 131 -21.35 -0.95 9.12
C PRO A 131 -21.23 -0.25 10.47
N VAL A 132 -22.28 0.45 10.89
CA VAL A 132 -22.35 1.15 12.17
C VAL A 132 -22.50 0.12 13.30
N PRO A 133 -21.58 0.04 14.27
CA PRO A 133 -21.78 -0.79 15.46
C PRO A 133 -23.10 -0.45 16.16
N GLU A 134 -23.81 -1.45 16.71
CA GLU A 134 -25.13 -1.23 17.35
C GLU A 134 -25.09 -0.22 18.52
N ASP A 135 -23.91 -0.01 19.11
CA ASP A 135 -23.65 0.89 20.23
C ASP A 135 -22.95 2.21 19.83
N ALA A 136 -22.72 2.45 18.53
CA ALA A 136 -22.13 3.70 18.07
C ALA A 136 -23.11 4.88 18.23
N THR A 137 -22.55 5.99 18.66
CA THR A 137 -23.20 7.30 18.84
C THR A 137 -22.69 8.30 17.80
N ASP A 138 -23.48 9.35 17.53
CA ASP A 138 -23.08 10.43 16.62
C ASP A 138 -21.72 11.02 17.05
N GLY A 139 -20.75 11.00 16.13
CA GLY A 139 -19.37 11.43 16.37
C GLY A 139 -18.40 10.30 16.77
N ASP A 140 -18.88 9.07 16.98
CA ASP A 140 -18.00 7.92 17.11
C ASP A 140 -17.26 7.68 15.80
N GLY A 141 -15.94 7.60 15.89
CA GLY A 141 -15.05 7.53 14.73
C GLY A 141 -14.46 8.88 14.30
N PHE A 142 -14.90 10.02 14.87
CA PHE A 142 -14.26 11.31 14.57
C PHE A 142 -12.82 11.30 15.08
N ASN A 143 -11.88 11.62 14.19
CA ASN A 143 -10.45 11.59 14.46
C ASN A 143 -9.93 10.19 14.87
N ALA A 144 -10.71 9.13 14.64
CA ALA A 144 -10.28 7.77 14.86
C ALA A 144 -9.33 7.33 13.75
N ARG A 145 -8.17 6.79 14.14
CA ARG A 145 -7.18 6.26 13.19
C ARG A 145 -7.62 4.87 12.75
N ARG A 146 -7.75 4.67 11.45
CA ARG A 146 -8.14 3.39 10.84
C ARG A 146 -6.96 2.45 10.68
N ASN A 147 -7.23 1.17 10.36
CA ASN A 147 -6.21 0.16 10.07
C ASN A 147 -5.20 0.66 9.02
N ILE A 148 -5.68 1.34 7.97
CA ILE A 148 -4.83 1.92 6.92
C ILE A 148 -3.81 2.94 7.47
N TYR A 149 -4.17 3.74 8.49
CA TYR A 149 -3.25 4.69 9.10
C TYR A 149 -2.06 3.97 9.75
N TRP A 150 -2.36 2.94 10.53
CA TRP A 150 -1.34 2.20 11.27
C TRP A 150 -0.49 1.32 10.35
N ALA A 151 -1.11 0.68 9.35
CA ALA A 151 -0.42 -0.08 8.31
C ALA A 151 0.54 0.83 7.50
N TYR A 152 0.07 2.01 7.07
CA TYR A 152 0.91 2.99 6.39
C TYR A 152 2.03 3.51 7.28
N LYS A 153 1.73 3.85 8.54
CA LYS A 153 2.74 4.32 9.50
C LYS A 153 3.87 3.30 9.66
N LEU A 154 3.52 2.03 9.91
CA LEU A 154 4.51 0.95 10.02
C LEU A 154 5.32 0.78 8.73
N LEU A 155 4.65 0.77 7.57
CA LEU A 155 5.31 0.68 6.27
C LEU A 155 6.31 1.82 6.07
N ALA A 156 5.90 3.06 6.31
CA ALA A 156 6.74 4.25 6.14
C ALA A 156 7.93 4.25 7.10
N GLU A 157 7.71 3.94 8.38
CA GLU A 157 8.76 3.87 9.41
C GLU A 157 9.85 2.83 9.13
N LYS A 158 9.62 1.92 8.16
CA LYS A 158 10.56 0.83 7.84
C LYS A 158 11.04 0.82 6.39
N THR A 159 10.29 1.42 5.46
CA THR A 159 10.54 1.29 4.02
C THR A 159 10.64 2.62 3.28
N ASP A 160 10.32 3.75 3.93
CA ASP A 160 10.43 5.05 3.28
C ASP A 160 11.86 5.29 2.78
N SER A 161 12.01 5.96 1.63
CA SER A 161 13.30 6.28 1.02
C SER A 161 14.24 7.06 1.95
N THR A 162 13.72 7.76 2.95
CA THR A 162 14.52 8.45 3.99
C THR A 162 15.05 7.49 5.05
N VAL A 163 14.39 6.36 5.26
CA VAL A 163 14.66 5.37 6.32
C VAL A 163 15.42 4.16 5.81
N ALA A 164 15.07 3.66 4.63
CA ALA A 164 15.59 2.43 4.05
C ALA A 164 16.03 2.62 2.60
N VAL A 165 16.84 1.69 2.12
CA VAL A 165 17.14 1.51 0.71
C VAL A 165 16.31 0.34 0.21
N GLN A 166 15.53 0.53 -0.84
CA GLN A 166 14.85 -0.58 -1.52
C GLN A 166 15.91 -1.45 -2.20
N ILE A 167 15.89 -2.75 -1.92
CA ILE A 167 16.77 -3.73 -2.55
C ILE A 167 16.12 -4.27 -3.82
N GLY A 168 14.81 -4.52 -3.78
CA GLY A 168 14.03 -4.93 -4.94
C GLY A 168 13.02 -6.02 -4.60
N GLU A 169 12.52 -6.68 -5.64
CA GLU A 169 11.68 -7.87 -5.50
C GLU A 169 12.52 -9.06 -5.02
N MET A 170 11.94 -9.87 -4.14
CA MET A 170 12.56 -11.09 -3.65
C MET A 170 12.47 -12.20 -4.70
N SER A 171 13.41 -13.15 -4.67
CA SER A 171 13.41 -14.30 -5.59
C SER A 171 12.21 -15.24 -5.43
N LEU A 172 11.45 -15.11 -4.33
CA LEU A 172 10.22 -15.86 -4.11
C LEU A 172 9.01 -15.24 -4.80
N THR A 173 9.10 -14.02 -5.32
CA THR A 173 8.00 -13.37 -6.05
C THR A 173 7.68 -14.18 -7.30
N ASP A 174 6.41 -14.52 -7.46
CA ASP A 174 5.92 -15.30 -8.59
C ASP A 174 4.45 -14.95 -8.81
N GLU A 175 4.21 -14.21 -9.88
CA GLU A 175 2.87 -13.76 -10.24
C GLU A 175 1.94 -14.92 -10.61
N ASN A 176 2.45 -16.01 -11.18
CA ASN A 176 1.62 -17.17 -11.52
C ASN A 176 1.21 -17.97 -10.28
N ALA A 177 2.05 -17.94 -9.24
CA ALA A 177 1.75 -18.55 -7.95
C ALA A 177 1.11 -17.57 -6.95
N ASN A 178 0.76 -16.36 -7.42
CA ASN A 178 0.13 -15.31 -6.63
C ASN A 178 0.87 -15.05 -5.30
N ARG A 179 2.19 -14.88 -5.38
CA ARG A 179 3.02 -14.54 -4.21
C ARG A 179 3.95 -13.37 -4.53
N TRP A 180 4.07 -12.46 -3.59
CA TRP A 180 4.90 -11.26 -3.72
C TRP A 180 5.77 -11.08 -2.50
N GLY A 181 7.01 -10.67 -2.74
CA GLY A 181 7.96 -10.30 -1.71
C GLY A 181 8.84 -9.15 -2.14
N TYR A 182 9.05 -8.19 -1.24
CA TYR A 182 9.88 -7.02 -1.46
C TYR A 182 10.86 -6.85 -0.32
N GLU A 183 12.10 -6.55 -0.66
CA GLU A 183 13.20 -6.41 0.29
C GLU A 183 13.66 -4.96 0.38
N TYR A 184 13.90 -4.54 1.61
CA TYR A 184 14.44 -3.24 1.99
C TYR A 184 15.57 -3.45 2.98
N ARG A 185 16.46 -2.46 3.07
CA ARG A 185 17.54 -2.45 4.05
C ARG A 185 17.58 -1.13 4.79
N LEU A 186 17.44 -1.20 6.12
CA LEU A 186 17.47 -0.02 6.98
C LEU A 186 18.81 0.71 6.85
N LYS A 187 18.75 2.03 6.75
CA LYS A 187 19.96 2.87 6.66
C LYS A 187 20.69 2.97 8.01
N THR A 188 19.95 2.82 9.11
CA THR A 188 20.45 3.00 10.48
C THR A 188 21.41 1.89 10.91
N ASP A 189 21.04 0.64 10.66
CA ASP A 189 21.73 -0.55 11.20
C ASP A 189 21.92 -1.67 10.18
N ARG A 190 21.53 -1.43 8.91
CA ARG A 190 21.70 -2.37 7.79
C ARG A 190 20.87 -3.65 7.90
N ARG A 191 19.97 -3.76 8.87
CA ARG A 191 19.05 -4.90 8.97
C ARG A 191 18.10 -4.91 7.78
N HIS A 192 17.75 -6.12 7.33
CA HIS A 192 16.81 -6.29 6.25
C HIS A 192 15.38 -6.29 6.77
N VAL A 193 14.50 -5.71 5.96
CA VAL A 193 13.05 -5.67 6.16
C VAL A 193 12.41 -6.24 4.90
N PHE A 194 11.51 -7.19 5.07
CA PHE A 194 10.78 -7.83 3.99
C PHE A 194 9.29 -7.52 4.13
N VAL A 195 8.60 -7.33 3.02
CA VAL A 195 7.13 -7.23 2.98
C VAL A 195 6.62 -8.30 2.03
N LEU A 196 5.75 -9.19 2.54
CA LEU A 196 5.32 -10.41 1.86
C LEU A 196 3.81 -10.57 1.90
N TRP A 197 3.20 -11.04 0.82
CA TRP A 197 1.82 -11.52 0.82
C TRP A 197 1.59 -12.55 -0.27
N THR A 198 0.48 -13.25 -0.16
CA THR A 198 -0.07 -14.10 -1.22
C THR A 198 -1.49 -13.64 -1.57
N GLU A 199 -1.90 -13.89 -2.80
CA GLU A 199 -3.31 -13.94 -3.18
C GLU A 199 -3.59 -15.45 -3.40
N ASP A 200 -4.80 -15.93 -3.13
CA ASP A 200 -5.16 -17.36 -3.15
C ASP A 200 -4.71 -18.22 -1.95
N GLY A 201 -4.90 -17.66 -0.75
CA GLY A 201 -4.83 -18.42 0.50
C GLY A 201 -3.43 -18.48 1.12
N ILE A 202 -3.34 -19.24 2.20
CA ILE A 202 -2.14 -19.28 3.04
C ILE A 202 -1.09 -20.22 2.41
N GLN A 203 0.14 -19.74 2.26
CA GLN A 203 1.29 -20.48 1.77
C GLN A 203 2.47 -20.32 2.73
N ASP A 204 3.22 -21.41 2.95
CA ASP A 204 4.49 -21.33 3.69
C ASP A 204 5.61 -20.90 2.74
N LEU A 205 6.19 -19.72 3.01
CA LEU A 205 7.27 -19.14 2.21
C LEU A 205 8.59 -19.25 2.97
N THR A 206 9.60 -19.87 2.33
CA THR A 206 10.95 -20.01 2.88
C THR A 206 11.94 -19.13 2.12
N PHE A 207 12.74 -18.34 2.84
CA PHE A 207 13.78 -17.50 2.25
C PHE A 207 14.96 -17.28 3.21
N GLY A 208 16.09 -16.87 2.63
CA GLY A 208 17.34 -16.63 3.35
C GLY A 208 17.31 -15.34 4.16
N VAL A 209 17.93 -15.36 5.34
CA VAL A 209 18.14 -14.20 6.21
C VAL A 209 19.57 -14.22 6.75
N ASN A 210 20.09 -13.05 7.10
CA ASN A 210 21.42 -12.87 7.68
C ASN A 210 21.40 -12.92 9.21
N ALA A 211 20.24 -12.72 9.83
CA ALA A 211 20.05 -12.76 11.28
C ALA A 211 19.74 -14.18 11.79
N GLY A 212 20.00 -14.41 13.08
CA GLY A 212 19.66 -15.67 13.76
C GLY A 212 18.15 -15.83 14.02
N SER A 213 17.41 -14.73 13.96
CA SER A 213 15.95 -14.70 14.05
C SER A 213 15.39 -13.46 13.35
N VAL A 214 14.09 -13.47 13.11
CA VAL A 214 13.32 -12.33 12.62
C VAL A 214 12.13 -12.09 13.53
N HIS A 215 11.62 -10.86 13.49
CA HIS A 215 10.34 -10.48 14.05
C HIS A 215 9.32 -10.29 12.92
N VAL A 216 8.17 -10.94 13.02
CA VAL A 216 7.11 -10.95 12.02
C VAL A 216 5.90 -10.19 12.56
N ILE A 217 5.32 -9.30 11.75
CA ILE A 217 4.15 -8.50 12.10
C ILE A 217 3.13 -8.63 10.98
N ASP A 218 1.89 -9.05 11.29
CA ASP A 218 0.75 -8.86 10.39
C ASP A 218 0.39 -7.37 10.35
N MET A 219 0.54 -6.73 9.18
CA MET A 219 0.38 -5.28 9.06
C MET A 219 -1.08 -4.81 9.13
N ILE A 220 -2.06 -5.73 9.15
CA ILE A 220 -3.49 -5.44 9.02
C ILE A 220 -4.24 -5.70 10.32
N ASP A 221 -3.80 -6.69 11.10
CA ASP A 221 -4.39 -7.03 12.41
C ASP A 221 -3.92 -6.05 13.50
N VAL A 222 -4.46 -4.83 13.44
CA VAL A 222 -4.09 -3.70 14.28
C VAL A 222 -5.33 -3.04 14.88
N ASN A 223 -5.26 -2.70 16.17
CA ASN A 223 -6.34 -1.99 16.84
C ASN A 223 -6.23 -0.45 16.69
N GLU A 224 -7.25 0.26 17.17
CA GLU A 224 -7.33 1.74 17.12
C GLU A 224 -6.14 2.47 17.80
N SER A 225 -5.46 1.81 18.74
CA SER A 225 -4.29 2.33 19.45
C SER A 225 -2.96 2.02 18.76
N GLY A 226 -2.98 1.31 17.63
CA GLY A 226 -1.77 0.94 16.88
C GLY A 226 -1.03 -0.26 17.46
N ILE A 227 -1.70 -1.10 18.26
CA ILE A 227 -1.14 -2.36 18.75
C ILE A 227 -1.50 -3.45 17.74
N PHE A 228 -0.47 -4.10 17.18
CA PHE A 228 -0.62 -5.24 16.28
C PHE A 228 -0.88 -6.49 17.12
N ALA A 229 -1.94 -7.22 16.81
CA ALA A 229 -2.36 -8.39 17.61
C ALA A 229 -1.62 -9.67 17.20
N ASN A 230 -1.16 -9.75 15.94
CA ASN A 230 -0.46 -10.90 15.39
C ASN A 230 1.00 -10.54 15.04
N GLU A 231 1.86 -10.64 16.05
CA GLU A 231 3.31 -10.50 15.93
C GLU A 231 4.04 -11.63 16.66
N TYR A 232 5.16 -12.11 16.11
CA TYR A 232 5.90 -13.24 16.65
C TYR A 232 7.34 -13.31 16.12
N ASP A 233 8.22 -13.99 16.86
CA ASP A 233 9.60 -14.23 16.42
C ASP A 233 9.74 -15.60 15.74
N VAL A 234 10.55 -15.65 14.68
CA VAL A 234 10.92 -16.88 13.98
C VAL A 234 12.43 -17.04 13.98
N ASN A 235 12.92 -18.18 14.48
CA ASN A 235 14.35 -18.48 14.46
C ASN A 235 14.78 -19.01 13.09
N ALA A 236 15.94 -18.55 12.61
CA ALA A 236 16.52 -19.04 11.38
C ALA A 236 17.13 -20.44 11.57
N VAL A 237 16.86 -21.34 10.63
CA VAL A 237 17.45 -22.69 10.57
C VAL A 237 18.31 -22.77 9.31
N GLY A 238 19.63 -22.89 9.49
CA GLY A 238 20.56 -22.93 8.36
C GLY A 238 20.63 -21.63 7.55
N GLY A 239 20.33 -20.48 8.17
CA GLY A 239 20.31 -19.17 7.50
C GLY A 239 19.02 -18.88 6.72
N ALA A 240 17.95 -19.63 6.95
CA ALA A 240 16.65 -19.40 6.35
C ALA A 240 15.54 -19.42 7.40
N ILE A 241 14.43 -18.74 7.12
CA ILE A 241 13.19 -18.81 7.89
C ILE A 241 12.07 -19.35 7.01
N THR A 242 11.01 -19.85 7.66
CA THR A 242 9.73 -20.16 7.00
C THR A 242 8.63 -19.41 7.73
N VAL A 243 7.80 -18.68 6.98
CA VAL A 243 6.65 -17.93 7.48
C VAL A 243 5.39 -18.35 6.73
N SER A 244 4.26 -18.45 7.43
CA SER A 244 2.96 -18.71 6.82
C SER A 244 2.35 -17.39 6.39
N VAL A 245 2.18 -17.20 5.09
CA VAL A 245 1.83 -15.92 4.46
C VAL A 245 0.48 -16.06 3.79
N GLY A 246 -0.43 -15.11 4.04
CA GLY A 246 -1.76 -15.03 3.42
C GLY A 246 -1.98 -13.69 2.71
N GLU A 247 -3.25 -13.30 2.59
CA GLU A 247 -3.64 -12.03 1.93
C GLU A 247 -3.20 -10.77 2.67
N ASN A 248 -3.03 -10.86 4.00
CA ASN A 248 -2.50 -9.78 4.81
C ASN A 248 -0.99 -9.65 4.57
N PRO A 249 -0.50 -8.48 4.15
CA PRO A 249 0.93 -8.23 4.09
C PRO A 249 1.58 -8.44 5.46
N LEU A 250 2.59 -9.30 5.50
CA LEU A 250 3.46 -9.45 6.65
C LEU A 250 4.69 -8.57 6.47
N MET A 251 5.07 -7.86 7.53
CA MET A 251 6.39 -7.26 7.64
C MET A 251 7.30 -8.18 8.44
N VAL A 252 8.44 -8.54 7.87
CA VAL A 252 9.46 -9.38 8.51
C VAL A 252 10.73 -8.56 8.70
N ILE A 253 11.21 -8.43 9.92
CA ILE A 253 12.35 -7.59 10.29
C ILE A 253 13.43 -8.47 10.89
N GLU A 254 14.66 -8.38 10.40
CA GLU A 254 15.80 -9.06 11.04
C GLU A 254 16.07 -8.51 12.46
N ASN A 255 16.42 -9.40 13.38
CA ASN A 255 16.83 -9.07 14.74
C ASN A 255 18.32 -8.79 14.86
#